data_AF-A0A1F6D162-F1
#
_entry.id   AF-A0A1F6D162-F1
#
_cell.length_a   1.000
_cell.length_b   1.000
_cell.length_c   1.000
_cell.angle_alpha   90.00
_cell.angle_beta   90.00
_cell.angle_gamma   90.00
#
_symmetry.space_group_name_H-M   'P 1'
#
loop_
_entity.id
_entity.type
_entity.pdbx_description
1 polymer ?
#
loop_
_entity_poly.entity_id
_entity_poly.type
_entity_poly.pdbx_seq_one_letter_code
_entity_poly.pdbx_strand_id
1 'polypeptide(L)'
;MYRHPLFIFIFALMSLIALLHTAATELFLYWLYPWFDTLVHFLGGLFIGLSALWLFFESRYIALKRSALRAFLVTLGAIIVVGIGWEIFELVAGIPIEDNFVADTITDLSMDVLGAMLGYLAFKKLYLSVTHDA
;
A
#
# COMPACT_ATOMS: atom_id res chain seq x y z
N MET A 1 -8.00 10.94 16.42
CA MET A 1 -8.02 9.74 15.57
C MET A 1 -8.40 10.10 14.14
N TYR A 2 -9.66 10.43 13.82
CA TYR A 2 -10.08 10.75 12.43
C TYR A 2 -9.56 12.09 11.90
N ARG A 3 -9.23 13.05 12.77
CA ARG A 3 -8.62 14.33 12.38
C ARG A 3 -7.10 14.25 12.22
N HIS A 4 -6.49 13.07 12.41
CA HIS A 4 -5.05 12.94 12.28
C HIS A 4 -4.66 13.12 10.79
N PRO A 5 -3.68 13.99 10.45
CA PRO A 5 -3.34 14.27 9.05
C PRO A 5 -3.03 13.02 8.23
N LEU A 6 -2.31 12.06 8.82
CA LEU A 6 -2.04 10.77 8.15
C LEU A 6 -3.33 10.00 7.82
N PHE A 7 -4.33 10.00 8.71
CA PHE A 7 -5.59 9.31 8.45
C PHE A 7 -6.36 9.96 7.29
N ILE A 8 -6.41 11.30 7.27
CA ILE A 8 -7.06 12.05 6.20
C ILE A 8 -6.37 11.77 4.86
N PHE A 9 -5.03 11.75 4.85
CA PHE A 9 -4.26 11.41 3.65
C PHE A 9 -4.54 9.97 3.18
N ILE A 10 -4.53 8.99 4.10
CA ILE A 10 -4.84 7.59 3.79
C ILE A 10 -6.25 7.46 3.20
N PHE A 11 -7.24 8.17 3.77
CA PHE A 11 -8.61 8.16 3.27
C PHE A 11 -8.72 8.77 1.86
N ALA A 12 -8.04 9.88 1.63
CA ALA A 12 -7.98 10.50 0.30
C ALA A 12 -7.28 9.58 -0.72
N LEU A 13 -6.19 8.92 -0.32
CA LEU A 13 -5.48 7.94 -1.15
C LEU A 13 -6.36 6.74 -1.50
N MET A 14 -7.06 6.16 -0.52
CA MET A 14 -8.03 5.08 -0.75
C MET A 14 -9.14 5.52 -1.71
N SER A 15 -9.67 6.74 -1.53
CA SER A 15 -10.69 7.29 -2.43
C SER A 15 -10.17 7.44 -3.86
N LEU A 16 -8.92 7.89 -4.03
CA LEU A 16 -8.27 7.97 -5.34
C LEU A 16 -8.09 6.59 -5.97
N ILE A 17 -7.61 5.60 -5.22
CA ILE A 17 -7.43 4.22 -5.70
C ILE A 17 -8.77 3.64 -6.16
N ALA A 18 -9.83 3.79 -5.35
CA ALA A 18 -11.15 3.31 -5.71
C ALA A 18 -11.67 3.97 -7.01
N LEU A 19 -11.50 5.28 -7.15
CA LEU A 19 -11.86 5.99 -8.39
C LEU A 19 -11.07 5.50 -9.60
N LEU A 20 -9.75 5.33 -9.46
CA LEU A 20 -8.89 4.85 -10.54
C LEU A 20 -9.25 3.41 -10.95
N HIS A 21 -9.45 2.52 -9.98
CA HIS A 21 -9.83 1.13 -10.23
C HIS A 21 -11.19 1.04 -10.92
N THR A 22 -12.22 1.74 -10.41
CA THR A 22 -13.54 1.77 -11.05
C THR A 22 -13.46 2.33 -12.47
N ALA A 23 -12.75 3.44 -12.67
CA ALA A 23 -12.56 4.00 -14.01
C ALA A 23 -11.82 3.03 -14.94
N ALA A 24 -10.81 2.32 -14.43
CA ALA A 24 -10.03 1.36 -15.20
C ALA A 24 -10.85 0.14 -15.63
N THR A 25 -11.72 -0.35 -14.77
CA THR A 25 -12.63 -1.44 -15.12
C THR A 25 -13.69 -0.99 -16.13
N GLU A 26 -14.38 0.13 -15.87
CA GLU A 26 -15.49 0.62 -16.72
C GLU A 26 -15.01 1.09 -18.11
N LEU A 27 -13.82 1.68 -18.18
CA LEU A 27 -13.24 2.18 -19.43
C LEU A 27 -12.22 1.21 -20.05
N PHE A 28 -12.12 -0.01 -19.52
CA PHE A 28 -11.19 -1.05 -19.95
C PHE A 28 -9.71 -0.61 -19.96
N LEU A 29 -9.30 0.31 -19.08
CA LEU A 29 -7.94 0.85 -19.03
C LEU A 29 -6.90 -0.19 -18.66
N TYR A 30 -7.26 -1.21 -17.88
CA TYR A 30 -6.37 -2.33 -17.56
C TYR A 30 -5.89 -3.05 -18.83
N TRP A 31 -6.79 -3.24 -19.80
CA TRP A 31 -6.48 -3.91 -21.06
C TRP A 31 -5.88 -2.98 -22.12
N LEU A 32 -6.20 -1.68 -22.06
CA LEU A 32 -5.67 -0.68 -23.01
C LEU A 32 -4.26 -0.21 -22.63
N TYR A 33 -3.96 -0.17 -21.33
CA TYR A 33 -2.74 0.43 -20.79
C TYR A 33 -2.15 -0.50 -19.71
N PRO A 34 -1.23 -1.41 -20.06
CA PRO A 34 -0.66 -2.37 -19.10
C PRO A 34 0.00 -1.72 -17.87
N TRP A 35 0.54 -0.50 -18.01
CA TRP A 35 1.14 0.23 -16.88
C TRP A 35 0.11 0.71 -15.85
N PHE A 36 -1.18 0.72 -16.19
CA PHE A 36 -2.22 1.20 -15.29
C PHE A 36 -2.35 0.27 -14.08
N ASP A 37 -2.19 -1.03 -14.29
CA ASP A 37 -2.23 -2.02 -13.22
C ASP A 37 -1.05 -1.85 -12.25
N THR A 38 0.16 -1.77 -12.80
CA THR A 38 1.40 -1.42 -12.10
C THR A 38 1.27 -0.13 -11.26
N LEU A 39 0.56 0.89 -11.77
CA LEU A 39 0.29 2.13 -11.02
C LEU A 39 -0.64 1.88 -9.83
N VAL A 40 -1.73 1.12 -10.03
CA VAL A 40 -2.69 0.82 -8.96
C VAL A 40 -2.04 -0.02 -7.87
N HIS A 41 -1.20 -1.00 -8.22
CA HIS A 41 -0.40 -1.77 -7.26
C HIS A 41 0.53 -0.88 -6.43
N PHE A 42 1.28 0.03 -7.07
CA PHE A 42 2.10 0.99 -6.34
C PHE A 42 1.30 1.83 -5.32
N LEU A 43 0.15 2.34 -5.73
CA LEU A 43 -0.73 3.11 -4.83
C LEU A 43 -1.33 2.23 -3.73
N GLY A 44 -1.67 0.98 -4.04
CA GLY A 44 -2.12 -0.05 -3.10
C GLY A 44 -1.08 -0.32 -2.03
N GLY A 45 0.17 -0.60 -2.42
CA GLY A 45 1.28 -0.77 -1.49
C GLY A 45 1.52 0.45 -0.60
N LEU A 46 1.47 1.66 -1.17
CA LEU A 46 1.55 2.91 -0.40
C LEU A 46 0.42 3.02 0.62
N PHE A 47 -0.81 2.70 0.22
CA PHE A 47 -1.98 2.71 1.09
C PHE A 47 -1.83 1.70 2.25
N ILE A 48 -1.43 0.46 1.96
CA ILE A 48 -1.26 -0.59 2.97
C ILE A 48 -0.15 -0.24 3.95
N GLY A 49 1.00 0.19 3.45
CA GLY A 49 2.13 0.60 4.29
C GLY A 49 1.76 1.74 5.26
N LEU A 50 1.14 2.80 4.74
CA LEU A 50 0.71 3.93 5.57
C LEU A 50 -0.42 3.56 6.55
N SER A 51 -1.36 2.71 6.13
CA SER A 51 -2.46 2.23 6.98
C SER A 51 -1.95 1.40 8.15
N ALA A 52 -1.00 0.49 7.90
CA ALA A 52 -0.35 -0.29 8.95
C ALA A 52 0.41 0.62 9.92
N LEU A 53 1.19 1.57 9.42
CA LEU A 53 1.91 2.52 10.27
C LEU A 53 0.96 3.38 11.11
N TRP A 54 -0.12 3.89 10.51
CA TRP A 54 -1.14 4.63 11.25
C TRP A 54 -1.78 3.77 12.34
N LEU A 55 -2.18 2.52 12.02
CA LEU A 55 -2.80 1.61 12.97
C LEU A 55 -1.89 1.32 14.17
N PHE A 56 -0.62 1.01 13.93
CA PHE A 56 0.31 0.55 14.96
C PHE A 56 0.96 1.65 15.81
N PHE A 57 1.00 2.89 15.30
CA PHE A 57 1.71 3.99 15.98
C PHE A 57 0.84 5.23 16.28
N GLU A 58 -0.21 5.50 15.50
CA GLU A 58 -0.97 6.78 15.59
C GLU A 58 -2.45 6.60 15.96
N SER A 59 -3.03 5.42 15.73
CA SER A 59 -4.47 5.17 15.90
C SER A 59 -4.93 5.12 17.36
N ARG A 60 -4.00 4.80 18.29
CA ARG A 60 -4.23 4.45 19.71
C ARG A 60 -4.91 3.09 19.95
N TYR A 61 -5.25 2.33 18.91
CA TYR A 61 -5.72 0.94 19.07
C TYR A 61 -4.58 -0.01 19.39
N ILE A 62 -3.47 0.15 18.66
CA ILE A 62 -2.22 -0.55 18.91
C ILE A 62 -1.18 0.54 19.21
N ALA A 63 -0.49 0.43 20.34
CA ALA A 63 0.39 1.47 20.86
C ALA A 63 1.84 0.98 20.95
N LEU A 64 2.44 0.64 19.80
CA LEU A 64 3.85 0.29 19.77
C LEU A 64 4.71 1.54 20.02
N LYS A 65 5.80 1.40 20.79
CA LYS A 65 6.79 2.48 20.88
C LYS A 65 7.38 2.73 19.50
N ARG A 66 7.42 4.00 19.12
CA ARG A 66 7.99 4.48 17.85
C ARG A 66 9.47 4.11 17.77
N SER A 67 9.84 3.42 16.69
CA SER A 67 11.23 3.23 16.29
C SER A 67 11.30 2.94 14.80
N ALA A 68 12.39 3.33 14.15
CA ALA A 68 12.58 3.11 12.72
C ALA A 68 12.51 1.61 12.36
N LEU A 69 13.14 0.76 13.17
CA LEU A 69 13.12 -0.69 12.97
C LEU A 69 11.70 -1.25 13.07
N ARG A 70 10.90 -0.83 14.07
CA ARG A 70 9.53 -1.33 14.21
C ARG A 70 8.63 -0.84 13.09
N ALA A 71 8.75 0.43 12.70
CA ALA A 71 8.01 0.96 11.56
C ALA A 71 8.34 0.20 10.26
N PHE A 72 9.62 -0.09 10.03
CA PHE A 72 10.06 -0.91 8.90
C PHE A 72 9.45 -2.32 8.94
N LEU A 73 9.55 -3.02 10.08
CA LEU A 73 9.02 -4.39 10.23
C LEU A 73 7.49 -4.45 10.10
N VAL A 74 6.76 -3.47 10.63
CA VAL A 74 5.30 -3.37 10.46
C VAL A 74 4.95 -3.17 9.00
N THR A 75 5.65 -2.27 8.30
CA THR A 75 5.42 -2.00 6.88
C THR A 75 5.69 -3.25 6.03
N LEU A 76 6.84 -3.89 6.25
CA LEU A 76 7.25 -5.09 5.52
C LEU A 76 6.29 -6.26 5.79
N GLY A 77 5.90 -6.48 7.04
CA GLY A 77 4.96 -7.54 7.40
C GLY A 77 3.58 -7.32 6.77
N ALA A 78 3.08 -6.08 6.79
CA ALA A 78 1.79 -5.75 6.21
C ALA A 78 1.78 -5.97 4.68
N ILE A 79 2.81 -5.51 3.97
CA ILE A 79 2.84 -5.63 2.51
C ILE A 79 3.02 -7.08 2.06
N ILE A 80 3.81 -7.89 2.78
CA ILE A 80 3.94 -9.33 2.47
C ILE A 80 2.58 -10.03 2.63
N VAL A 81 1.86 -9.77 3.71
CA VAL A 81 0.57 -10.42 3.96
C VAL A 81 -0.48 -9.99 2.94
N VAL A 82 -0.57 -8.70 2.64
CA VAL A 82 -1.61 -8.19 1.74
C VAL A 82 -1.28 -8.44 0.27
N GLY A 83 -0.05 -8.17 -0.17
CA GLY A 83 0.36 -8.37 -1.57
C GLY A 83 0.27 -9.84 -1.97
N ILE A 84 0.88 -10.75 -1.20
CA ILE A 84 0.75 -12.21 -1.48
C ILE A 84 -0.71 -12.66 -1.35
N GLY A 85 -1.46 -12.10 -0.39
CA GLY A 85 -2.88 -12.39 -0.23
C GLY A 85 -3.72 -11.99 -1.45
N TRP A 86 -3.35 -10.89 -2.12
CA TRP A 86 -4.00 -10.41 -3.33
C TRP A 86 -3.75 -11.34 -4.52
N GLU A 87 -2.50 -11.72 -4.77
CA GLU A 87 -2.14 -12.68 -5.82
C GLU A 87 -2.86 -14.03 -5.66
N ILE A 88 -2.95 -14.53 -4.42
CA ILE A 88 -3.69 -15.76 -4.12
C ILE A 88 -5.19 -15.56 -4.39
N PHE A 89 -5.73 -14.40 -4.04
CA PHE A 89 -7.13 -14.07 -4.31
C PHE A 89 -7.42 -14.08 -5.81
N GLU A 90 -6.56 -13.48 -6.64
CA GLU A 90 -6.74 -13.45 -8.09
C GLU A 90 -6.71 -14.84 -8.71
N LEU A 91 -5.74 -15.65 -8.30
CA LEU A 91 -5.64 -17.07 -8.69
C LEU A 91 -6.91 -17.86 -8.35
N VAL A 92 -7.46 -17.66 -7.15
CA VAL A 92 -8.67 -18.38 -6.69
C VAL A 92 -9.94 -17.83 -7.36
N ALA A 93 -10.00 -16.53 -7.62
CA ALA A 93 -11.13 -15.87 -8.26
C ALA A 93 -11.22 -16.16 -9.76
N GLY A 94 -10.15 -16.70 -10.35
CA GLY A 94 -10.08 -16.96 -11.79
C GLY A 94 -10.10 -15.67 -12.62
N ILE A 95 -9.60 -14.57 -12.04
CA ILE A 95 -9.31 -13.35 -12.80
C ILE A 95 -8.27 -13.73 -13.87
N PRO A 96 -8.43 -13.30 -15.14
CA PRO A 96 -7.70 -13.89 -16.26
C PRO A 96 -6.20 -13.93 -16.01
N ILE A 97 -5.67 -15.15 -15.92
CA ILE A 97 -4.24 -15.43 -15.90
C ILE A 97 -3.76 -15.17 -17.33
N GLU A 98 -3.21 -13.99 -17.59
CA GLU A 98 -2.57 -13.69 -18.86
C GLU A 98 -1.38 -14.65 -19.10
N ASP A 99 -0.97 -14.84 -20.36
CA ASP A 99 0.13 -15.77 -20.73
C ASP A 99 1.46 -15.44 -20.00
N ASN A 100 1.58 -14.24 -19.43
CA ASN A 100 2.71 -13.69 -18.68
C ASN A 100 2.50 -13.63 -17.15
N PHE A 101 1.52 -14.33 -16.58
CA PHE A 101 1.16 -14.30 -15.14
C PHE A 101 2.34 -14.23 -14.16
N VAL A 102 3.39 -15.04 -14.36
CA VAL A 102 4.57 -15.01 -13.47
C VAL A 102 5.28 -13.66 -13.48
N ALA A 103 5.41 -13.04 -14.66
CA ALA A 103 6.04 -11.73 -14.79
C ALA A 103 5.14 -10.61 -14.26
N ASP A 104 3.83 -10.77 -14.39
CA ASP A 104 2.80 -9.87 -13.86
C ASP A 104 2.86 -9.82 -12.32
N THR A 105 2.64 -10.97 -11.67
CA THR A 105 2.77 -11.13 -10.21
C THR A 105 4.10 -10.60 -9.67
N ILE A 106 5.23 -10.84 -10.35
CA ILE A 106 6.52 -10.30 -9.91
C ILE A 106 6.53 -8.78 -9.97
N THR A 107 5.96 -8.19 -11.04
CA THR A 107 5.85 -6.75 -11.22
C THR A 107 4.96 -6.16 -10.13
N ASP A 108 3.82 -6.76 -9.87
CA ASP A 108 2.82 -6.28 -8.92
C ASP A 108 3.34 -6.30 -7.49
N LEU A 109 3.89 -7.43 -7.05
CA LEU A 109 4.57 -7.52 -5.75
C LEU A 109 5.75 -6.55 -5.62
N SER A 110 6.47 -6.28 -6.71
CA SER A 110 7.56 -5.30 -6.70
C SER A 110 7.02 -3.88 -6.50
N MET A 111 5.93 -3.52 -7.19
CA MET A 111 5.31 -2.21 -7.08
C MET A 111 4.64 -1.99 -5.73
N ASP A 112 3.99 -3.02 -5.19
CA ASP A 112 3.47 -3.07 -3.83
C ASP A 112 4.55 -2.74 -2.80
N VAL A 113 5.71 -3.40 -2.90
CA VAL A 113 6.85 -3.15 -2.01
C VAL A 113 7.38 -1.72 -2.18
N LEU A 114 7.53 -1.23 -3.42
CA LEU A 114 8.00 0.14 -3.67
C LEU A 114 7.06 1.19 -3.08
N GLY A 115 5.75 1.02 -3.24
CA GLY A 115 4.73 1.88 -2.65
C GLY A 115 4.79 1.87 -1.13
N ALA A 116 4.83 0.68 -0.52
CA ALA A 116 4.91 0.53 0.92
C ALA A 116 6.20 1.15 1.49
N MET A 117 7.34 0.98 0.81
CA MET A 117 8.61 1.58 1.21
C MET A 117 8.60 3.10 1.11
N LEU A 118 7.96 3.69 0.08
CA LEU A 118 7.74 5.13 0.03
C LEU A 118 6.93 5.61 1.25
N GLY A 119 5.88 4.87 1.63
CA GLY A 119 5.09 5.14 2.83
C GLY A 119 5.93 5.11 4.11
N TYR A 120 6.78 4.10 4.27
CA TYR A 120 7.72 4.01 5.39
C TYR A 120 8.70 5.18 5.44
N LEU A 121 9.31 5.55 4.30
CA LEU A 121 10.27 6.66 4.24
C LEU A 121 9.59 8.00 4.59
N ALA A 122 8.39 8.25 4.07
CA ALA A 122 7.59 9.42 4.41
C ALA A 122 7.25 9.44 5.91
N PHE A 123 6.81 8.32 6.47
CA PHE A 123 6.49 8.22 7.90
C PHE A 123 7.72 8.46 8.77
N LYS A 124 8.86 7.84 8.44
CA LYS A 124 10.12 8.02 9.15
C LYS A 124 10.53 9.49 9.20
N LYS A 125 10.45 10.19 8.07
CA LYS A 125 10.81 11.61 7.95
C LYS A 125 9.84 12.55 8.69
N LEU A 126 8.56 12.23 8.75
CA LEU A 126 7.55 13.13 9.31
C LEU A 126 7.25 12.86 10.81
N TYR A 127 7.38 11.62 11.27
CA TYR A 127 6.93 11.19 12.59
C TYR A 127 8.03 10.62 13.48
N LEU A 128 9.17 10.21 12.92
CA LEU A 128 10.29 9.61 13.69
C LEU A 128 11.53 10.50 13.78
N SER A 129 11.85 11.30 12.76
CA SER A 129 13.04 12.17 12.80
C SER A 129 12.86 13.46 13.61
N VAL A 130 11.63 13.81 13.99
CA VAL A 130 11.33 15.02 14.78
C VAL A 130 11.54 14.79 16.30
N THR A 131 11.68 13.54 16.75
CA THR A 131 11.76 13.22 18.19
C THR A 131 13.18 13.17 18.76
N HIS A 132 14.19 13.75 18.10
CA HIS A 132 15.57 13.76 18.60
C HIS A 132 16.06 15.09 19.18
N ASP A 133 15.24 16.16 19.19
CA ASP A 133 15.65 17.50 19.63
C ASP A 133 14.85 18.06 20.84
N ALA A 134 14.37 17.21 21.75
CA ALA A 134 13.66 17.65 22.97
C ALA A 134 14.22 16.98 24.24
#